data_AF-A0A2V6BWZ7-F1
#
_entry.id   AF-A0A2V6BWZ7-F1
#
_cell.length_a   1.000
_cell.length_b   1.000
_cell.length_c   1.000
_cell.angle_alpha   90.00
_cell.angle_beta   90.00
_cell.angle_gamma   90.00
#
_symmetry.space_group_name_H-M   'P 1'
#
loop_
_entity.id
_entity.type
_entity.pdbx_description
1 polymer ?
#
loop_
_entity_poly.entity_id
_entity_poly.type
_entity_poly.pdbx_seq_one_letter_code
_entity_poly.pdbx_strand_id
1 'polypeptide(L)'
;MKRNLLTVVAAGAIALGGFVVVQAQPGPGGPCGHGDWHGHAFGLKGITEKLNLTSDQQTKVQPILDQAKPQITAIHQEAMQKMKTVMDSTLSQIRPLLNADQQKKLDDIQKAHQDMMNAHKALHNAMQE
;
A
#
# COMPACT_ATOMS: atom_id res chain seq x y z
N MET A 1 27.33 48.48 29.54
CA MET A 1 27.25 49.26 28.29
C MET A 1 27.95 48.47 27.18
N LYS A 2 27.28 48.32 26.03
CA LYS A 2 27.78 47.98 24.67
C LYS A 2 28.17 46.51 24.37
N ARG A 3 27.23 45.80 23.72
CA ARG A 3 27.44 44.61 22.88
C ARG A 3 28.01 45.06 21.52
N ASN A 4 29.01 44.36 20.98
CA ASN A 4 29.30 44.35 19.55
C ASN A 4 29.33 42.91 19.02
N LEU A 5 28.51 42.70 18.00
CA LEU A 5 28.34 41.52 17.16
C LEU A 5 29.40 41.53 16.03
N LEU A 6 29.65 40.35 15.46
CA LEU A 6 29.80 40.01 14.02
C LEU A 6 31.09 39.31 13.55
N THR A 7 30.83 38.15 12.92
CA THR A 7 31.47 37.50 11.74
C THR A 7 32.82 36.80 11.87
N VAL A 8 32.79 35.47 11.72
CA VAL A 8 33.85 34.71 11.05
C VAL A 8 33.21 33.74 10.04
N VAL A 9 33.66 33.87 8.79
CA VAL A 9 33.40 33.05 7.61
C VAL A 9 34.31 31.83 7.62
N ALA A 10 33.81 30.64 7.24
CA ALA A 10 34.60 29.52 6.73
C ALA A 10 33.65 28.40 6.28
N ALA A 11 33.84 27.64 5.21
CA ALA A 11 34.70 27.69 4.04
C ALA A 11 34.10 26.67 3.06
N GLY A 12 33.97 27.02 1.78
CA GLY A 12 33.60 26.07 0.74
C GLY A 12 34.83 25.29 0.28
N ALA A 13 34.80 23.98 0.45
CA ALA A 13 35.62 23.03 -0.30
C ALA A 13 35.08 21.61 -0.08
N ILE A 14 34.40 21.04 -1.08
CA ILE A 14 34.36 19.58 -1.21
C ILE A 14 35.02 19.25 -2.55
N ALA A 15 36.20 18.65 -2.40
CA ALA A 15 37.09 18.24 -3.45
C ALA A 15 36.46 17.15 -4.33
N LEU A 16 36.71 17.25 -5.63
CA LEU A 16 36.40 16.24 -6.64
C LEU A 16 37.32 15.03 -6.43
N GLY A 17 36.86 14.05 -5.66
CA GLY A 17 37.45 12.72 -5.57
C GLY A 17 36.87 11.82 -6.65
N GLY A 18 37.70 11.41 -7.61
CA GLY A 18 37.33 10.51 -8.69
C GLY A 18 36.85 9.15 -8.17
N PHE A 19 35.64 8.76 -8.56
CA PHE A 19 35.16 7.39 -8.49
C PHE A 19 35.04 6.83 -9.89
N VAL A 20 35.77 5.74 -10.12
CA VAL A 20 35.66 4.91 -11.32
C VAL A 20 34.28 4.25 -11.26
N VAL A 21 33.35 4.65 -12.13
CA VAL A 21 32.05 3.97 -12.25
C VAL A 21 32.29 2.67 -13.03
N VAL A 22 32.40 1.56 -12.31
CA VAL A 22 32.11 0.24 -12.87
C VAL A 22 30.65 0.28 -13.30
N GLN A 23 30.41 0.28 -14.62
CA GLN A 23 29.07 0.09 -15.16
C GLN A 23 28.61 -1.34 -14.83
N ALA A 24 27.88 -1.48 -13.73
CA ALA A 24 26.90 -2.56 -13.62
C ALA A 24 25.68 -2.13 -14.46
N GLN A 25 25.53 -2.70 -15.64
CA GLN A 25 24.30 -2.56 -16.42
C GLN A 25 23.13 -3.07 -15.55
N PRO A 26 22.11 -2.26 -15.24
CA PRO A 26 20.84 -2.82 -14.83
C PRO A 26 20.23 -3.40 -16.10
N GLY A 27 20.16 -4.74 -16.16
CA GLY A 27 19.39 -5.45 -17.16
C GLY A 27 17.92 -4.99 -17.17
N PRO A 28 17.14 -5.42 -18.17
CA PRO A 28 15.76 -4.98 -18.34
C PRO A 28 15.00 -5.28 -17.06
N GLY A 29 14.55 -4.23 -16.38
CA GLY A 29 13.73 -4.34 -15.18
C GLY A 29 12.47 -5.11 -15.54
N GLY A 30 12.49 -6.40 -15.19
CA GLY A 30 11.36 -7.30 -15.31
C GLY A 30 10.13 -6.77 -14.54
N PRO A 31 8.95 -7.33 -14.81
CA PRO A 31 7.68 -6.82 -14.31
C PRO A 31 7.77 -6.61 -12.80
N CYS A 32 7.40 -5.40 -12.37
CA CYS A 32 7.25 -5.03 -10.98
C CYS A 32 6.64 -6.20 -10.21
N GLY A 33 7.37 -6.61 -9.18
CA GLY A 33 7.22 -7.88 -8.51
C GLY A 33 5.77 -8.28 -8.30
N HIS A 34 5.49 -9.49 -8.74
CA HIS A 34 4.41 -10.32 -8.23
C HIS A 34 4.70 -10.60 -6.74
N GLY A 35 4.60 -9.57 -5.91
CA GLY A 35 4.33 -9.78 -4.51
C GLY A 35 2.89 -10.22 -4.47
N ASP A 36 2.66 -11.50 -4.22
CA ASP A 36 1.40 -12.05 -3.76
C ASP A 36 0.84 -11.18 -2.62
N TRP A 37 0.15 -10.10 -2.99
CA TRP A 37 -0.91 -9.49 -2.20
C TRP A 37 -2.18 -10.33 -2.29
N HIS A 38 -2.08 -11.55 -2.82
CA HIS A 38 -2.89 -12.68 -2.38
C HIS A 38 -2.49 -13.03 -0.95
N GLY A 39 -2.77 -12.12 -0.02
CA GLY A 39 -3.10 -12.54 1.32
C GLY A 39 -4.25 -13.52 1.15
N HIS A 40 -3.95 -14.81 1.23
CA HIS A 40 -4.92 -15.77 1.73
C HIS A 40 -5.48 -15.11 2.97
N ALA A 41 -6.67 -14.51 2.85
CA ALA A 41 -7.33 -13.91 3.97
C ALA A 41 -7.41 -15.05 4.98
N PHE A 42 -6.60 -14.95 6.03
CA PHE A 42 -6.64 -15.85 7.18
C PHE A 42 -7.87 -15.44 7.99
N GLY A 43 -9.02 -15.41 7.31
CA GLY A 43 -10.31 -15.09 7.87
C GLY A 43 -10.74 -16.25 8.74
N LEU A 44 -11.55 -15.96 9.74
CA LEU A 44 -12.00 -16.96 10.71
C LEU A 44 -12.60 -18.20 10.03
N LYS A 45 -13.28 -18.02 8.88
CA LYS A 45 -13.80 -19.12 8.06
C LYS A 45 -12.70 -20.09 7.56
N GLY A 46 -11.61 -19.55 7.01
CA GLY A 46 -10.49 -20.36 6.52
C GLY A 46 -9.70 -21.07 7.63
N ILE A 47 -9.70 -20.51 8.85
CA ILE A 47 -9.15 -21.19 10.03
C ILE A 47 -10.04 -22.36 10.42
N THR A 48 -11.36 -22.12 10.54
CA THR A 48 -12.31 -23.15 10.99
C THR A 48 -12.40 -24.33 10.02
N GLU A 49 -12.24 -24.10 8.72
CA GLU A 49 -12.18 -25.16 7.70
C GLU A 49 -10.93 -26.04 7.86
N LYS A 50 -9.81 -25.48 8.34
CA LYS A 50 -8.54 -26.23 8.56
C LYS A 50 -8.52 -27.03 9.87
N LEU A 51 -9.43 -26.77 10.79
CA LEU A 51 -9.47 -27.44 12.09
C LEU A 51 -10.14 -28.81 12.07
N ASN A 52 -10.63 -29.28 10.92
CA ASN A 52 -11.33 -30.56 10.76
C ASN A 52 -12.46 -30.74 11.79
N LEU A 53 -13.25 -29.68 12.00
CA LEU A 53 -14.30 -29.65 13.02
C LEU A 53 -15.39 -30.70 12.73
N THR A 54 -15.84 -31.40 13.76
CA THR A 54 -17.02 -32.28 13.66
C THR A 54 -18.29 -31.45 13.41
N SER A 55 -19.37 -32.10 12.94
CA SER A 55 -20.66 -31.42 12.72
C SER A 55 -21.15 -30.65 13.95
N ASP A 56 -20.98 -31.23 15.14
CA ASP A 56 -21.38 -30.61 16.39
C ASP A 56 -20.52 -29.40 16.73
N GLN A 57 -19.21 -29.47 16.45
CA GLN A 57 -18.29 -28.34 16.65
C GLN A 57 -18.58 -27.20 15.67
N GLN A 58 -18.86 -27.51 14.41
CA GLN A 58 -19.23 -26.50 13.40
C GLN A 58 -20.50 -25.76 13.82
N THR A 59 -21.52 -26.48 14.27
CA THR A 59 -22.77 -25.91 14.78
C THR A 59 -22.53 -24.93 15.93
N LYS A 60 -21.60 -25.26 16.84
CA LYS A 60 -21.25 -24.39 17.98
C LYS A 60 -20.41 -23.18 17.59
N VAL A 61 -19.56 -23.31 16.56
CA VAL A 61 -18.66 -22.24 16.11
C VAL A 61 -19.37 -21.24 15.21
N GLN A 62 -20.35 -21.68 14.42
CA GLN A 62 -21.10 -20.85 13.48
C GLN A 62 -21.62 -19.52 14.08
N PRO A 63 -22.33 -19.49 15.22
CA PRO A 63 -22.81 -18.23 15.80
C PRO A 63 -21.67 -17.29 16.23
N ILE A 64 -20.52 -17.83 16.66
CA ILE A 64 -19.33 -17.04 17.02
C ILE A 64 -18.77 -16.34 15.78
N LEU A 65 -18.70 -17.05 14.65
CA LEU A 65 -18.28 -16.48 13.37
C LEU A 65 -19.25 -15.41 12.90
N ASP A 66 -20.56 -15.68 12.99
CA ASP A 66 -21.59 -14.75 12.54
C ASP A 66 -21.60 -13.45 13.35
N GLN A 67 -21.32 -13.51 14.66
CA GLN A 67 -21.13 -12.33 15.50
C GLN A 67 -19.86 -11.54 15.14
N ALA A 68 -18.78 -12.21 14.74
CA ALA A 68 -17.50 -11.58 14.41
C ALA A 68 -17.49 -10.92 13.02
N LYS A 69 -18.21 -11.49 12.04
CA LYS A 69 -18.29 -10.99 10.65
C LYS A 69 -18.51 -9.47 10.55
N PRO A 70 -19.56 -8.86 11.14
CA PRO A 70 -19.80 -7.43 10.98
C PRO A 70 -18.68 -6.55 11.55
N GLN A 71 -18.04 -6.99 12.65
CA GLN A 71 -16.93 -6.25 13.26
C GLN A 71 -15.70 -6.26 12.36
N ILE A 72 -15.36 -7.41 11.78
CA ILE A 72 -14.26 -7.54 10.83
C ILE A 72 -14.51 -6.68 9.60
N THR A 73 -15.73 -6.71 9.06
CA THR A 73 -16.11 -5.87 7.91
C THR A 73 -15.94 -4.39 8.22
N ALA A 74 -16.39 -3.92 9.39
CA ALA A 74 -16.26 -2.53 9.79
C ALA A 74 -14.79 -2.09 9.91
N ILE A 75 -13.96 -2.90 10.60
CA ILE A 75 -12.52 -2.64 10.74
C ILE A 75 -11.84 -2.61 9.37
N HIS A 76 -12.18 -3.57 8.49
CA HIS A 76 -11.61 -3.62 7.16
C HIS A 76 -11.95 -2.37 6.35
N GLN A 77 -13.20 -1.90 6.38
CA GLN A 77 -13.63 -0.68 5.69
C GLN A 77 -12.89 0.56 6.21
N GLU A 78 -12.78 0.71 7.54
CA GLU A 78 -12.06 1.82 8.17
C GLU A 78 -10.57 1.80 7.78
N ALA A 79 -9.93 0.63 7.86
CA ALA A 79 -8.53 0.45 7.51
C ALA A 79 -8.27 0.78 6.03
N MET A 80 -9.14 0.31 5.13
CA MET A 80 -9.05 0.62 3.70
C MET A 80 -9.18 2.12 3.42
N GLN A 81 -10.07 2.82 4.13
CA GLN A 81 -10.21 4.27 3.99
C GLN A 81 -8.95 5.01 4.48
N LYS A 82 -8.42 4.63 5.64
CA LYS A 82 -7.16 5.21 6.16
C LYS A 82 -5.99 4.96 5.21
N MET A 83 -5.89 3.75 4.69
CA MET A 83 -4.84 3.37 3.72
C MET A 83 -4.95 4.18 2.43
N LYS A 84 -6.17 4.39 1.91
CA LYS A 84 -6.41 5.25 0.75
C LYS A 84 -5.89 6.67 1.00
N THR A 85 -6.24 7.27 2.14
CA THR A 85 -5.80 8.63 2.50
C THR A 85 -4.28 8.74 2.55
N VAL A 86 -3.60 7.77 3.17
CA VAL A 86 -2.13 7.74 3.22
C VAL A 86 -1.55 7.64 1.81
N MET A 87 -2.03 6.71 1.00
CA MET A 87 -1.56 6.52 -0.37
C MET A 87 -1.76 7.77 -1.23
N ASP A 88 -2.94 8.40 -1.19
CA ASP A 88 -3.22 9.63 -1.94
C ASP A 88 -2.28 10.78 -1.52
N SER A 89 -2.05 10.94 -0.22
CA SER A 89 -1.13 11.96 0.31
C SER A 89 0.31 11.70 -0.12
N THR A 90 0.78 10.46 -0.02
CA THR A 90 2.13 10.08 -0.43
C THR A 90 2.33 10.27 -1.94
N LEU A 91 1.38 9.82 -2.76
CA LEU A 91 1.47 9.99 -4.21
C LEU A 91 1.44 11.45 -4.63
N SER A 92 0.70 12.30 -3.92
CA SER A 92 0.69 13.76 -4.17
C SER A 92 2.05 14.40 -3.89
N GLN A 93 2.79 13.91 -2.90
CA GLN A 93 4.15 14.38 -2.59
C GLN A 93 5.19 13.86 -3.60
N ILE A 94 5.00 12.63 -4.12
CA ILE A 94 5.89 12.04 -5.12
C ILE A 94 5.70 12.68 -6.49
N ARG A 95 4.45 12.98 -6.88
CA ARG A 95 4.10 13.49 -8.22
C ARG A 95 4.98 14.65 -8.74
N PRO A 96 5.27 15.72 -7.96
CA PRO A 96 6.12 16.81 -8.44
C PRO A 96 7.59 16.42 -8.67
N LEU A 97 8.04 15.27 -8.16
CA LEU A 97 9.40 14.75 -8.36
C LEU A 97 9.51 13.91 -9.65
N LEU A 98 8.39 13.64 -10.32
CA LEU A 98 8.32 12.82 -11.51
C LEU A 98 8.41 13.67 -12.78
N ASN A 99 9.02 13.12 -13.82
CA ASN A 99 8.94 13.69 -15.17
C ASN A 99 7.56 13.41 -15.81
N ALA A 100 7.30 14.00 -16.99
CA ALA A 100 5.99 13.90 -17.66
C ALA A 100 5.56 12.46 -17.95
N ASP A 101 6.48 11.61 -18.44
CA ASP A 101 6.16 10.22 -18.76
C ASP A 101 5.85 9.39 -17.51
N GLN A 102 6.57 9.64 -16.42
CA GLN A 102 6.33 9.00 -15.12
C GLN A 102 5.01 9.45 -14.49
N GLN A 103 4.65 10.72 -14.62
CA GLN A 103 3.35 11.23 -14.15
C GLN A 103 2.20 10.57 -14.91
N LYS A 104 2.33 10.45 -16.24
CA LYS A 104 1.33 9.74 -17.05
C LYS A 104 1.18 8.27 -16.61
N LYS A 105 2.29 7.58 -16.37
CA LYS A 105 2.25 6.20 -15.86
C LYS A 105 1.58 6.10 -14.48
N LEU A 106 1.81 7.07 -13.60
CA LEU A 106 1.16 7.13 -12.30
C LEU A 106 -0.36 7.30 -12.45
N ASP A 107 -0.81 8.17 -13.35
CA ASP A 107 -2.24 8.38 -13.65
C ASP A 107 -2.92 7.10 -14.15
N ASP A 108 -2.26 6.38 -15.06
CA ASP A 108 -2.79 5.11 -15.60
C ASP A 108 -2.93 4.05 -14.49
N ILE A 109 -1.95 3.96 -13.59
CA ILE A 109 -1.99 3.05 -12.43
C ILE A 109 -3.14 3.43 -11.49
N GLN A 110 -3.28 4.72 -11.15
CA GLN A 110 -4.34 5.20 -10.26
C GLN A 110 -5.73 4.93 -10.87
N LYS A 111 -5.89 5.17 -12.18
CA LYS A 111 -7.13 4.89 -12.90
C LYS A 111 -7.46 3.40 -12.89
N ALA A 112 -6.51 2.54 -13.23
CA ALA A 112 -6.72 1.09 -13.24
C ALA A 112 -7.13 0.57 -11.86
N HIS A 113 -6.50 1.08 -10.79
CA HIS A 113 -6.87 0.73 -9.41
C HIS A 113 -8.31 1.17 -9.08
N GLN A 114 -8.70 2.38 -9.46
CA GLN A 114 -10.05 2.90 -9.22
C GLN A 114 -11.12 2.12 -10.00
N ASP A 115 -10.85 1.79 -11.26
CA ASP A 115 -11.75 0.99 -12.10
C ASP A 115 -11.96 -0.41 -11.52
N MET A 116 -10.89 -1.07 -11.06
CA MET A 116 -10.98 -2.36 -10.39
C MET A 116 -11.81 -2.30 -9.10
N MET A 117 -11.60 -1.27 -8.27
CA MET A 117 -12.36 -1.07 -7.04
C MET A 117 -13.85 -0.83 -7.32
N ASN A 118 -14.18 -0.05 -8.35
CA ASN A 118 -15.56 0.19 -8.76
C ASN A 118 -16.22 -1.09 -9.30
N ALA A 119 -15.51 -1.85 -10.13
CA ALA A 119 -16.00 -3.12 -10.64
C ALA A 119 -16.26 -4.13 -9.52
N HIS A 120 -15.37 -4.20 -8.52
CA HIS A 120 -15.56 -5.07 -7.36
C HIS A 120 -16.80 -4.69 -6.55
N LYS A 121 -17.01 -3.38 -6.32
CA LYS A 121 -18.22 -2.87 -5.65
C LYS A 121 -19.49 -3.21 -6.43
N ALA A 122 -19.48 -3.00 -7.74
CA ALA A 122 -20.63 -3.32 -8.60
C ALA A 122 -20.97 -4.81 -8.55
N LEU A 123 -19.95 -5.68 -8.64
CA LEU A 123 -20.13 -7.13 -8.53
C LEU A 123 -20.68 -7.53 -7.15
N HIS A 124 -20.15 -6.95 -6.08
CA HIS A 124 -20.62 -7.22 -4.71
C HIS A 124 -22.10 -6.85 -4.54
N ASN A 125 -22.50 -5.68 -5.02
CA ASN A 125 -23.90 -5.23 -4.95
C ASN A 125 -24.82 -6.14 -5.76
N ALA A 126 -24.42 -6.51 -6.99
CA ALA A 126 -25.21 -7.39 -7.85
C ALA A 126 -25.38 -8.82 -7.29
N MET A 127 -24.47 -9.28 -6.42
CA MET A 127 -24.62 -10.58 -5.73
C MET A 127 -25.44 -10.50 -4.44
N GLN A 128 -25.78 -9.29 -3.97
CA GLN A 128 -26.60 -9.08 -2.78
C GLN A 128 -28.09 -8.80 -3.09
N GLU A 129 -28.41 -8.52 -4.35
CA GLU A 129 -29.79 -8.43 -4.88
C GLU A 129 -30.29 -9.81 -5.34
#